data_AF-A0A529ZRK4-F1
#
_entry.id   AF-A0A529ZRK4-F1
#
_cell.length_a   1.000
_cell.length_b   1.000
_cell.length_c   1.000
_cell.angle_alpha   90.00
_cell.angle_beta   90.00
_cell.angle_gamma   90.00
#
_symmetry.space_group_name_H-M   'P 1'
#
loop_
_entity.id
_entity.type
_entity.pdbx_description
1 polymer ?
#
loop_
_entity_poly.entity_id
_entity_poly.type
_entity_poly.pdbx_seq_one_letter_code
_entity_poly.pdbx_strand_id
1 'polypeptide(L)' 'DILGSARRIYQAAGFKLVDEERHHSFGKDLVGQTWDLEL' A
#
# COMPACT_ATOMS: atom_id res chain seq x y z
N ASP A 1 6.03 10.16 -4.52
CA ASP A 1 5.52 8.82 -4.17
C ASP A 1 3.99 8.87 -4.25
N ILE A 2 3.39 8.11 -5.16
CA ILE A 2 1.95 8.19 -5.47
C ILE A 2 1.12 7.58 -4.33
N LEU A 3 1.72 6.74 -3.48
CA LEU A 3 1.07 6.08 -2.35
C LEU A 3 1.22 6.84 -1.03
N GLY A 4 2.08 7.86 -0.97
CA GLY A 4 2.37 8.60 0.26
C GLY A 4 1.14 9.23 0.93
N SER A 5 0.17 9.70 0.14
CA SER A 5 -1.08 10.27 0.67
C SER A 5 -2.05 9.19 1.17
N ALA A 6 -2.23 8.11 0.40
CA ALA A 6 -3.09 6.99 0.77
C ALA A 6 -2.57 6.26 2.03
N ARG A 7 -1.25 6.06 2.14
CA ARG A 7 -0.61 5.42 3.30
C ARG A 7 -0.92 6.15 4.61
N ARG A 8 -0.90 7.49 4.62
CA ARG A 8 -1.23 8.27 5.82
C ARG A 8 -2.69 8.09 6.24
N ILE A 9 -3.61 7.99 5.29
CA ILE A 9 -5.04 7.77 5.57
C ILE A 9 -5.25 6.38 6.18
N TYR A 10 -4.66 5.34 5.58
CA TYR A 10 -4.75 3.97 6.09
C TYR A 10 -4.17 3.84 7.49
N GLN A 11 -2.97 4.41 7.73
CA GLN A 11 -2.36 4.40 9.07
C GLN A 11 -3.21 5.16 10.11
N ALA A 12 -3.74 6.34 9.75
CA ALA A 12 -4.59 7.13 10.65
C ALA A 12 -5.92 6.43 10.98
N ALA A 13 -6.45 5.65 10.03
CA ALA A 13 -7.66 4.86 10.21
C ALA A 13 -7.41 3.50 10.91
N GLY A 14 -6.16 3.19 11.28
CA GLY A 14 -5.81 1.96 12.00
C GLY A 14 -5.53 0.74 11.11
N PHE A 15 -5.49 0.90 9.79
CA PHE A 15 -5.13 -0.18 8.88
C PHE A 15 -3.65 -0.56 9.08
N LYS A 16 -3.37 -1.85 8.92
CA LYS A 16 -2.01 -2.40 8.96
C LYS A 16 -1.64 -2.92 7.58
N LEU A 17 -0.41 -2.67 7.18
CA LEU A 17 0.15 -3.29 5.97
C LEU A 17 0.33 -4.78 6.25
N VAL A 18 -0.37 -5.61 5.49
CA VAL A 18 -0.32 -7.08 5.65
C VAL A 18 0.50 -7.75 4.55
N ASP A 19 0.66 -7.08 3.41
CA ASP A 19 1.44 -7.61 2.30
C ASP A 19 2.00 -6.49 1.41
N GLU A 20 3.19 -6.71 0.85
CA GLU A 20 3.84 -5.81 -0.09
C GLU A 20 4.53 -6.63 -1.18
N GLU A 21 4.08 -6.49 -2.42
CA GLU A 21 4.63 -7.22 -3.56
C GLU A 21 5.23 -6.26 -4.59
N ARG A 22 6.45 -6.59 -5.04
CA ARG A 22 7.15 -5.85 -6.08
C ARG A 22 6.81 -6.46 -7.42
N HIS A 23 6.23 -5.67 -8.31
CA HIS A 23 5.88 -6.13 -9.65
C HIS A 23 6.46 -5.20 -10.70
N HIS A 24 6.97 -5.80 -11.76
CA HIS A 24 7.31 -5.08 -12.98
C HIS A 24 6.10 -5.10 -13.91
N SER A 25 5.33 -4.02 -13.96
CA SER A 25 4.10 -3.92 -14.76
C SER A 25 4.09 -2.62 -15.55
N PHE A 26 3.55 -2.67 -16.77
CA PHE A 26 3.53 -1.52 -17.70
C PHE A 26 4.92 -0.90 -17.95
N GLY A 27 5.99 -1.71 -17.90
CA GLY A 27 7.37 -1.26 -18.08
C GLY A 27 7.93 -0.43 -16.92
N LYS A 28 7.32 -0.54 -15.73
CA LYS A 28 7.75 0.16 -14.51
C LYS A 28 7.85 -0.81 -13.34
N ASP A 29 8.84 -0.57 -12.48
CA ASP A 29 8.92 -1.20 -11.17
C ASP A 29 7.91 -0.52 -10.23
N LEU A 30 6.89 -1.28 -9.85
CA LEU A 30 5.84 -0.84 -8.95
C LEU A 30 5.85 -1.71 -7.70
N VAL A 31 5.42 -1.12 -6.59
CA VAL A 31 5.26 -1.80 -5.32
C VAL A 31 3.79 -1.72 -4.95
N GLY A 32 3.09 -2.86 -5.08
CA GLY A 32 1.74 -3.04 -4.59
C GLY A 32 1.76 -3.22 -3.07
N GLN A 33 0.80 -2.63 -2.37
CA GLN A 33 0.67 -2.76 -0.92
C GLN A 33 -0.78 -3.11 -0.58
N THR A 34 -0.96 -4.17 0.19
CA THR A 34 -2.27 -4.62 0.69
C THR A 34 -2.40 -4.21 2.15
N TRP A 35 -3.48 -3.50 2.46
CA TRP A 35 -3.77 -2.98 3.80
C TRP A 35 -5.04 -3.62 4.32
N ASP A 36 -4.99 -4.11 5.55
CA ASP A 36 -6.11 -4.75 6.24
C ASP A 36 -6.51 -3.95 7.48
N LEU A 37 -7.79 -3.98 7.82
CA LEU A 37 -8.34 -3.39 9.03
C LEU A 37 -9.16 -4.46 9.75
N GLU A 38 -8.64 -4.98 10.85
CA GLU A 38 -9.41 -5.78 11.79
C GLU A 38 -10.45 -4.89 12.47
N LEU A 39 -11.72 -5.04 12.05
CA LEU A 39 -12.90 -4.40 12.64
C LEU A 39 -13.65 -5.38 13.56
#